data_AF-A0AAI9NEU9-F1
#
_entry.id   AF-A0AAI9NEU9-F1
#
_cell.length_a   1.000
_cell.length_b   1.000
_cell.length_c   1.000
_cell.angle_alpha   90.00
_cell.angle_beta   90.00
_cell.angle_gamma   90.00
#
_symmetry.space_group_name_H-M   'P 1'
#
loop_
_entity.id
_entity.type
_entity.pdbx_description
1 polymer ?
#
loop_
_entity_poly.entity_id
_entity_poly.type
_entity_poly.pdbx_seq_one_letter_code
_entity_poly.pdbx_strand_id
1 'polypeptide(L)'
;MQSILEGFKSHYARDQETELSLEEYLSLAKQDPMAYASPAERMLAAIGEPELIDTRNDPRLSRLFSNRLVRRYPAFKEFYGLEDVIDQIVAFFKHAAQGLEERKQILYLLGPVGGGKSSIAERLKVLMEAYPIYALKGSPVNESPLGLFHPDRFGDTLEQEYGIARRYLSGIMSPWAVKRLREFDGDISQFRVVRLNPSVLRQVAIAKTEPGDENNQDISSLVGKVDIRKLERYAQDDPDAYSYSGGLCLANQGLLEFVEMFKAPIKMLHPLLTAT
;
A
#
# COMPACT_ATOMS: atom_id res chain seq x y z
N MET A 1 -4.87 33.91 -10.27
CA MET A 1 -3.46 33.46 -10.35
C MET A 1 -2.83 33.31 -8.97
N GLN A 2 -2.96 34.28 -8.06
CA GLN A 2 -2.51 34.13 -6.65
C GLN A 2 -3.12 32.91 -5.93
N SER A 3 -4.42 32.63 -6.15
CA SER A 3 -5.10 31.47 -5.55
C SER A 3 -4.55 30.10 -5.99
N ILE A 4 -4.01 29.97 -7.21
CA ILE A 4 -3.43 28.72 -7.69
C ILE A 4 -2.06 28.49 -7.07
N LEU A 5 -1.23 29.55 -7.00
CA LEU A 5 0.10 29.47 -6.37
C LEU A 5 0.01 29.25 -4.87
N GLU A 6 -0.96 29.87 -4.19
CA GLU A 6 -1.28 29.60 -2.78
C GLU A 6 -1.82 28.19 -2.58
N GLY A 7 -2.69 27.72 -3.47
CA GLY A 7 -3.15 26.33 -3.50
C GLY A 7 -1.99 25.34 -3.60
N PHE A 8 -1.04 25.57 -4.51
CA PHE A 8 0.15 24.73 -4.65
C PHE A 8 1.01 24.73 -3.38
N LYS A 9 1.25 25.90 -2.76
CA LYS A 9 1.99 25.98 -1.49
C LYS A 9 1.28 25.22 -0.38
N SER A 10 -0.03 25.32 -0.28
CA SER A 10 -0.82 24.61 0.72
C SER A 10 -0.79 23.09 0.53
N HIS A 11 -0.83 22.62 -0.72
CA HIS A 11 -0.72 21.20 -1.05
C HIS A 11 0.69 20.68 -0.72
N TYR A 12 1.71 21.41 -1.14
CA TYR A 12 3.10 21.08 -0.84
C TYR A 12 3.38 21.04 0.67
N ALA A 13 2.81 21.96 1.45
CA ALA A 13 2.91 21.95 2.90
C ALA A 13 2.21 20.74 3.55
N ARG A 14 1.09 20.27 2.98
CA ARG A 14 0.42 19.02 3.41
C ARG A 14 1.19 17.76 3.04
N ASP A 15 2.03 17.84 2.00
CA ASP A 15 2.92 16.79 1.52
C ASP A 15 4.26 16.74 2.26
N GLN A 16 4.56 17.75 3.10
CA GLN A 16 5.76 17.72 3.92
C GLN A 16 5.66 16.63 4.97
N GLU A 17 6.78 15.90 5.10
CA GLU A 17 6.94 14.86 6.10
C GLU A 17 6.82 15.49 7.48
N THR A 18 5.80 15.06 8.23
CA THR A 18 5.66 15.43 9.63
C THR A 18 6.27 14.33 10.47
N GLU A 19 7.23 14.69 11.31
CA GLU A 19 7.89 13.78 12.24
C GLU A 19 7.16 13.76 13.57
N LEU A 20 7.01 12.56 14.13
CA LEU A 20 6.37 12.27 15.40
C LEU A 20 7.29 11.39 16.25
N SER A 21 7.20 11.50 17.56
CA SER A 21 7.64 10.43 18.46
C SER A 21 6.73 9.21 18.32
N LEU A 22 7.21 8.05 18.79
CA LEU A 22 6.38 6.85 18.82
C LEU A 22 5.12 7.04 19.71
N GLU A 23 5.24 7.78 20.82
CA GLU A 23 4.12 8.10 21.70
C GLU A 23 3.08 9.03 21.05
N GLU A 24 3.55 10.04 20.31
CA GLU A 24 2.69 10.94 19.54
C GLU A 24 1.93 10.16 18.46
N TYR A 25 2.62 9.23 17.78
CA TYR A 25 1.98 8.33 16.83
C TYR A 25 0.90 7.44 17.47
N LEU A 26 1.19 6.81 18.61
CA LEU A 26 0.20 5.97 19.30
C LEU A 26 -1.00 6.80 19.80
N SER A 27 -0.75 8.02 20.27
CA SER A 27 -1.80 8.96 20.67
C SER A 27 -2.67 9.40 19.49
N LEU A 28 -2.06 9.60 18.32
CA LEU A 28 -2.77 9.87 17.07
C LEU A 28 -3.59 8.65 16.64
N ALA A 29 -3.02 7.45 16.69
CA ALA A 29 -3.70 6.20 16.35
C ALA A 29 -4.97 5.98 17.20
N LYS A 30 -4.92 6.34 18.48
CA LYS A 30 -6.09 6.30 19.36
C LYS A 30 -7.23 7.22 18.90
N GLN A 31 -6.92 8.34 18.25
CA GLN A 31 -7.89 9.34 17.80
C GLN A 31 -8.37 9.08 16.37
N ASP A 32 -7.47 8.63 15.50
CA ASP A 32 -7.71 8.42 14.09
C ASP A 32 -7.26 7.00 13.67
N PRO A 33 -8.22 6.08 13.47
CA PRO A 33 -7.93 4.74 12.95
C PRO A 33 -7.21 4.75 11.60
N MET A 34 -7.31 5.83 10.80
CA MET A 34 -6.59 5.93 9.54
C MET A 34 -5.08 6.04 9.70
N ALA A 35 -4.58 6.36 10.90
CA ALA A 35 -3.14 6.38 11.19
C ALA A 35 -2.48 4.98 11.18
N TYR A 36 -3.27 3.93 11.39
CA TYR A 36 -2.81 2.54 11.33
C TYR A 36 -3.60 1.65 10.36
N ALA A 37 -4.53 2.25 9.60
CA ALA A 37 -5.30 1.55 8.60
C ALA A 37 -4.39 0.82 7.61
N SER A 38 -4.80 -0.39 7.24
CA SER A 38 -4.19 -1.20 6.18
C SER A 38 -4.36 -0.54 4.80
N PRO A 39 -3.56 -0.96 3.79
CA PRO A 39 -3.75 -0.50 2.41
C PRO A 39 -5.17 -0.74 1.88
N ALA A 40 -5.80 -1.86 2.26
CA ALA A 40 -7.16 -2.17 1.86
C ALA A 40 -8.19 -1.22 2.47
N GLU A 41 -8.06 -0.87 3.75
CA GLU A 41 -8.95 0.10 4.41
C GLU A 41 -8.80 1.49 3.81
N ARG A 42 -7.57 1.96 3.56
CA ARG A 42 -7.33 3.23 2.86
C ARG A 42 -7.91 3.24 1.44
N MET A 43 -7.77 2.13 0.72
CA MET A 43 -8.36 1.99 -0.61
C MET A 43 -9.89 2.10 -0.56
N LEU A 44 -10.56 1.41 0.36
CA LEU A 44 -12.01 1.49 0.51
C LEU A 44 -12.47 2.90 0.88
N ALA A 45 -11.76 3.56 1.81
CA ALA A 45 -12.04 4.94 2.17
C ALA A 45 -11.91 5.87 0.96
N ALA A 46 -10.92 5.64 0.09
CA ALA A 46 -10.71 6.43 -1.13
C ALA A 46 -11.75 6.15 -2.21
N ILE A 47 -12.20 4.90 -2.34
CA ILE A 47 -13.25 4.50 -3.28
C ILE A 47 -14.61 5.11 -2.87
N GLY A 48 -14.91 5.09 -1.57
CA GLY A 48 -16.16 5.58 -1.01
C GLY A 48 -17.35 4.63 -1.21
N GLU A 49 -18.54 5.12 -0.86
CA GLU A 49 -19.78 4.35 -0.92
C GLU A 49 -20.37 4.31 -2.35
N PRO A 50 -21.02 3.20 -2.74
CA PRO A 50 -21.68 3.09 -4.03
C PRO A 50 -23.03 3.81 -4.07
N GLU A 51 -23.35 4.39 -5.22
CA GLU A 51 -24.69 4.78 -5.60
C GLU A 51 -25.45 3.57 -6.15
N LEU A 52 -26.65 3.30 -5.63
CA LEU A 52 -27.51 2.23 -6.12
C LEU A 52 -28.35 2.74 -7.29
N ILE A 53 -28.05 2.26 -8.49
CA ILE A 53 -28.76 2.62 -9.71
C ILE A 53 -29.80 1.54 -10.03
N ASP A 54 -31.07 1.91 -9.96
CA ASP A 54 -32.18 1.09 -10.46
C ASP A 54 -32.31 1.22 -11.98
N THR A 55 -31.81 0.20 -12.68
CA THR A 55 -31.75 0.22 -14.14
C THR A 55 -33.12 0.11 -14.81
N ARG A 56 -34.20 -0.22 -14.07
CA ARG A 56 -35.58 -0.19 -14.58
C ARG A 56 -36.03 1.20 -14.99
N ASN A 57 -35.50 2.23 -14.34
CA ASN A 57 -35.92 3.62 -14.54
C ASN A 57 -35.26 4.27 -15.78
N ASP A 58 -34.28 3.60 -16.40
CA ASP A 58 -33.59 4.07 -17.59
C ASP A 58 -33.70 3.00 -18.71
N PRO A 59 -34.39 3.26 -19.83
CA PRO A 59 -34.56 2.29 -20.91
C PRO A 59 -33.24 1.74 -21.51
N ARG A 60 -32.15 2.51 -21.47
CA ARG A 60 -30.83 2.08 -21.95
C ARG A 60 -30.17 1.15 -20.94
N LEU A 61 -30.18 1.52 -19.66
CA LEU A 61 -29.61 0.69 -18.60
C LEU A 61 -30.42 -0.60 -18.40
N SER A 62 -31.74 -0.54 -18.52
CA SER A 62 -32.65 -1.69 -18.48
C SER A 62 -32.24 -2.78 -19.47
N ARG A 63 -31.91 -2.40 -20.72
CA ARG A 63 -31.44 -3.33 -21.75
C ARG A 63 -30.07 -3.92 -21.47
N LEU A 64 -29.16 -3.11 -20.94
CA LEU A 64 -27.77 -3.53 -20.65
C LEU A 64 -27.68 -4.45 -19.43
N PHE A 65 -28.48 -4.16 -18.40
CA PHE A 65 -28.35 -4.77 -17.08
C PHE A 65 -29.59 -5.59 -16.68
N SER A 66 -30.52 -5.83 -17.61
CA SER A 66 -31.71 -6.66 -17.40
C SER A 66 -32.50 -6.29 -16.15
N ASN A 67 -32.76 -4.98 -15.96
CA ASN A 67 -33.55 -4.46 -14.84
C ASN A 67 -32.99 -4.72 -13.42
N ARG A 68 -31.70 -5.07 -13.29
CA ARG A 68 -31.06 -5.27 -11.98
C ARG A 68 -30.71 -3.95 -11.28
N LEU A 69 -30.50 -4.01 -9.97
CA LEU A 69 -29.85 -2.93 -9.23
C LEU A 69 -28.34 -3.03 -9.46
N VAL A 70 -27.69 -1.91 -9.82
CA VAL A 70 -26.25 -1.85 -10.06
C VAL A 70 -25.62 -0.88 -9.07
N ARG A 71 -24.51 -1.30 -8.45
CA ARG A 71 -23.67 -0.42 -7.62
C ARG A 71 -22.72 0.36 -8.52
N ARG A 72 -22.74 1.69 -8.42
CA ARG A 72 -21.81 2.55 -9.12
C ARG A 72 -21.00 3.36 -8.13
N TYR A 73 -19.69 3.20 -8.19
CA TYR A 73 -18.76 3.90 -7.32
C TYR A 73 -18.32 5.21 -7.99
N PRO A 74 -18.52 6.40 -7.40
CA PRO A 74 -18.14 7.68 -7.99
C PRO A 74 -16.65 7.78 -8.36
N ALA A 75 -15.79 7.11 -7.58
CA ALA A 75 -14.36 6.97 -7.84
C ALA A 75 -14.05 6.34 -9.22
N PHE A 76 -14.98 5.56 -9.77
CA PHE A 76 -14.85 4.86 -11.06
C PHE A 76 -15.88 5.34 -12.09
N LYS A 77 -16.39 6.57 -11.98
CA LYS A 77 -17.45 7.11 -12.87
C LYS A 77 -17.14 7.04 -14.38
N GLU A 78 -15.86 7.04 -14.75
CA GLU A 78 -15.36 6.96 -16.13
C GLU A 78 -15.29 5.54 -16.71
N PHE A 79 -15.47 4.52 -15.87
CA PHE A 79 -15.43 3.10 -16.27
C PHE A 79 -16.83 2.61 -16.61
N TYR A 80 -17.25 2.86 -17.84
CA TYR A 80 -18.57 2.44 -18.34
C TYR A 80 -18.57 0.97 -18.74
N GLY A 81 -19.60 0.21 -18.30
CA GLY A 81 -19.74 -1.21 -18.65
C GLY A 81 -18.85 -2.16 -17.85
N LEU A 82 -18.13 -1.64 -16.86
CA LEU A 82 -17.24 -2.39 -15.96
C LEU A 82 -17.80 -2.46 -14.52
N GLU A 83 -19.07 -2.13 -14.32
CA GLU A 83 -19.68 -1.99 -12.99
C GLU A 83 -19.55 -3.28 -12.15
N ASP A 84 -19.74 -4.45 -12.76
CA ASP A 84 -19.56 -5.75 -12.07
C ASP A 84 -18.10 -6.03 -11.73
N VAL A 85 -17.18 -5.65 -12.61
CA VAL A 85 -15.74 -5.84 -12.39
C VAL A 85 -15.27 -4.93 -11.26
N ILE A 86 -15.72 -3.68 -11.24
CA ILE A 86 -15.44 -2.74 -10.16
C ILE A 86 -16.06 -3.27 -8.85
N ASP A 87 -17.29 -3.78 -8.83
CA ASP A 87 -17.88 -4.32 -7.61
C ASP A 87 -17.08 -5.53 -7.06
N GLN A 88 -16.53 -6.38 -7.94
CA GLN A 88 -15.62 -7.47 -7.53
C GLN A 88 -14.30 -6.96 -6.95
N ILE A 89 -13.71 -5.91 -7.55
CA ILE A 89 -12.49 -5.28 -7.02
C ILE A 89 -12.76 -4.66 -5.64
N VAL A 90 -13.90 -3.98 -5.47
CA VAL A 90 -14.29 -3.41 -4.18
C VAL A 90 -14.54 -4.52 -3.16
N ALA A 91 -15.19 -5.62 -3.55
CA ALA A 91 -15.39 -6.77 -2.68
C ALA A 91 -14.05 -7.38 -2.22
N PHE A 92 -13.06 -7.50 -3.10
CA PHE A 92 -11.71 -7.95 -2.75
C PHE A 92 -11.09 -7.07 -1.66
N PHE A 93 -11.11 -5.74 -1.83
CA PHE A 93 -10.59 -4.83 -0.80
C PHE A 93 -11.42 -4.89 0.49
N LYS A 94 -12.74 -5.05 0.40
CA LYS A 94 -13.63 -5.19 1.55
C LYS A 94 -13.29 -6.40 2.40
N HIS A 95 -13.06 -7.56 1.78
CA HIS A 95 -12.67 -8.76 2.50
C HIS A 95 -11.24 -8.65 3.06
N ALA A 96 -10.31 -8.09 2.29
CA ALA A 96 -8.94 -7.84 2.76
C ALA A 96 -8.88 -6.90 3.98
N ALA A 97 -9.67 -5.83 3.98
CA ALA A 97 -9.80 -4.88 5.11
C ALA A 97 -10.36 -5.54 6.38
N GLN A 98 -11.19 -6.58 6.23
CA GLN A 98 -11.72 -7.35 7.36
C GLN A 98 -10.70 -8.38 7.91
N GLY A 99 -9.52 -8.50 7.29
CA GLY A 99 -8.50 -9.46 7.70
C GLY A 99 -8.71 -10.88 7.15
N LEU A 100 -9.58 -11.05 6.15
CA LEU A 100 -9.84 -12.33 5.48
C LEU A 100 -8.68 -12.73 4.55
N GLU A 101 -8.81 -13.88 3.89
CA GLU A 101 -7.73 -14.50 3.10
C GLU A 101 -7.26 -13.62 1.94
N GLU A 102 -8.13 -12.78 1.39
CA GLU A 102 -7.85 -11.84 0.30
C GLU A 102 -6.67 -10.91 0.62
N ARG A 103 -6.38 -10.64 1.90
CA ARG A 103 -5.21 -9.84 2.31
C ARG A 103 -3.87 -10.46 1.93
N LYS A 104 -3.83 -11.78 1.70
CA LYS A 104 -2.64 -12.55 1.29
C LYS A 104 -2.66 -12.94 -0.19
N GLN A 105 -3.65 -12.48 -0.95
CA GLN A 105 -3.85 -12.84 -2.35
C GLN A 105 -3.43 -11.71 -3.27
N ILE A 106 -3.07 -12.08 -4.51
CA ILE A 106 -2.76 -11.12 -5.57
C ILE A 106 -4.04 -10.87 -6.39
N LEU A 107 -4.46 -9.60 -6.49
CA LEU A 107 -5.56 -9.21 -7.37
C LEU A 107 -5.11 -9.30 -8.83
N TYR A 108 -5.66 -10.25 -9.58
CA TYR A 108 -5.31 -10.48 -10.98
C TYR A 108 -6.37 -9.95 -11.94
N LEU A 109 -5.99 -8.98 -12.79
CA LEU A 109 -6.86 -8.44 -13.84
C LEU A 109 -6.62 -9.20 -15.16
N LEU A 110 -7.54 -10.11 -15.50
CA LEU A 110 -7.51 -10.86 -16.75
C LEU A 110 -8.52 -10.30 -17.77
N GLY A 111 -8.11 -10.17 -19.03
CA GLY A 111 -9.01 -9.76 -20.11
C GLY A 111 -8.29 -9.42 -21.42
N PRO A 112 -9.04 -9.21 -22.52
CA PRO A 112 -8.48 -8.90 -23.82
C PRO A 112 -7.73 -7.56 -23.83
N VAL A 113 -6.92 -7.35 -24.87
CA VAL A 113 -6.26 -6.05 -25.12
C VAL A 113 -7.34 -4.98 -25.26
N GLY A 114 -7.13 -3.81 -24.65
CA GLY A 114 -8.10 -2.71 -24.66
C GLY A 114 -9.23 -2.81 -23.63
N GLY A 115 -9.30 -3.87 -22.82
CA GLY A 115 -10.34 -4.04 -21.79
C GLY A 115 -10.24 -3.14 -20.54
N GLY A 116 -9.50 -2.02 -20.60
CA GLY A 116 -9.41 -1.05 -19.50
C GLY A 116 -8.58 -1.48 -18.28
N LYS A 117 -7.88 -2.62 -18.32
CA LYS A 117 -7.08 -3.14 -17.19
C LYS A 117 -6.06 -2.14 -16.65
N SER A 118 -5.24 -1.57 -17.53
CA SER A 118 -4.24 -0.57 -17.16
C SER A 118 -4.91 0.71 -16.63
N SER A 119 -6.05 1.11 -17.21
CA SER A 119 -6.81 2.27 -16.72
C SER A 119 -7.33 2.04 -15.29
N ILE A 120 -7.81 0.83 -14.97
CA ILE A 120 -8.21 0.46 -13.60
C ILE A 120 -6.99 0.51 -12.68
N ALA A 121 -5.85 -0.06 -13.07
CA ALA A 121 -4.64 -0.05 -12.26
C ALA A 121 -4.14 1.39 -11.99
N GLU A 122 -4.14 2.27 -12.99
CA GLU A 122 -3.84 3.70 -12.81
C GLU A 122 -4.82 4.38 -11.85
N ARG A 123 -6.13 4.10 -11.99
CA ARG A 123 -7.14 4.64 -11.09
C ARG A 123 -6.93 4.18 -9.64
N LEU A 124 -6.61 2.91 -9.42
CA LEU A 124 -6.31 2.38 -8.09
C LEU A 124 -5.07 3.05 -7.48
N LYS A 125 -4.01 3.29 -8.28
CA LYS A 125 -2.84 4.04 -7.82
C LYS A 125 -3.20 5.46 -7.36
N VAL A 126 -3.99 6.18 -8.15
CA VAL A 126 -4.48 7.53 -7.77
C VAL A 126 -5.30 7.50 -6.49
N LEU A 127 -6.17 6.49 -6.31
CA LEU A 127 -6.95 6.33 -5.09
C LEU A 127 -6.08 6.01 -3.87
N MET A 128 -4.99 5.26 -4.06
CA MET A 128 -4.04 4.95 -2.98
C MET A 128 -3.27 6.19 -2.48
N GLU A 129 -3.15 7.25 -3.29
CA GLU A 129 -2.56 8.54 -2.88
C GLU A 129 -3.47 9.38 -1.97
N ALA A 130 -4.75 9.00 -1.80
CA ALA A 130 -5.73 9.83 -1.09
C ALA A 130 -5.47 9.96 0.42
N TYR A 131 -4.84 8.96 1.03
CA TYR A 131 -4.59 8.89 2.47
C TYR A 131 -3.10 8.67 2.77
N PRO A 132 -2.55 9.33 3.81
CA PRO A 132 -1.17 9.14 4.22
C PRO A 132 -0.93 7.74 4.83
N ILE A 133 0.34 7.38 4.92
CA ILE A 133 0.84 6.28 5.75
C ILE A 133 1.75 6.82 6.85
N TYR A 134 1.95 6.00 7.87
CA TYR A 134 2.91 6.27 8.93
C TYR A 134 3.97 5.18 8.90
N ALA A 135 5.23 5.59 8.86
CA ALA A 135 6.37 4.68 8.76
C ALA A 135 7.47 5.05 9.75
N LEU A 136 8.30 4.08 10.12
CA LEU A 136 9.51 4.36 10.89
C LEU A 136 10.44 5.28 10.09
N LYS A 137 10.90 6.37 10.69
CA LYS A 137 11.78 7.35 10.06
C LYS A 137 13.09 6.69 9.64
N GLY A 138 13.39 6.79 8.36
CA GLY A 138 14.59 6.18 7.77
C GLY A 138 14.45 4.69 7.42
N SER A 139 13.29 4.07 7.67
CA SER A 139 13.04 2.71 7.20
C SER A 139 13.05 2.69 5.66
N PRO A 140 13.85 1.81 5.04
CA PRO A 140 13.98 1.75 3.60
C PRO A 140 12.83 0.99 2.93
N VAL A 141 11.90 0.43 3.72
CA VAL A 141 10.76 -0.36 3.25
C VAL A 141 9.44 0.23 3.74
N ASN A 142 9.38 1.52 4.10
CA ASN A 142 8.16 2.17 4.58
C ASN A 142 7.43 1.35 5.67
N GLU A 143 8.14 0.71 6.62
CA GLU A 143 7.50 -0.21 7.55
C GLU A 143 6.62 0.49 8.58
N SER A 144 5.49 -0.13 8.94
CA SER A 144 4.58 0.39 9.96
C SER A 144 5.27 0.40 11.34
N PRO A 145 5.11 1.47 12.15
CA PRO A 145 5.60 1.47 13.52
C PRO A 145 5.02 0.35 14.39
N LEU A 146 3.84 -0.16 14.03
CA LEU A 146 3.21 -1.29 14.72
C LEU A 146 3.99 -2.60 14.60
N GLY A 147 4.90 -2.71 13.62
CA GLY A 147 5.80 -3.86 13.47
C GLY A 147 6.77 -4.04 14.66
N LEU A 148 7.01 -2.99 15.46
CA LEU A 148 7.82 -3.06 16.67
C LEU A 148 7.16 -3.87 17.80
N PHE A 149 5.83 -4.06 17.75
CA PHE A 149 5.06 -4.68 18.82
C PHE A 149 4.67 -6.12 18.47
N HIS A 150 5.21 -7.08 19.23
CA HIS A 150 4.83 -8.48 19.11
C HIS A 150 3.34 -8.71 19.51
N PRO A 151 2.50 -9.34 18.67
CA PRO A 151 1.07 -9.50 18.90
C PRO A 151 0.72 -10.21 20.21
N ASP A 152 1.45 -11.27 20.56
CA ASP A 152 1.21 -12.02 21.80
C ASP A 152 1.62 -11.28 23.07
N ARG A 153 2.56 -10.33 22.97
CA ARG A 153 3.12 -9.65 24.15
C ARG A 153 2.42 -8.32 24.42
N PHE A 154 2.09 -7.59 23.37
CA PHE A 154 1.60 -6.21 23.47
C PHE A 154 0.21 -6.01 22.87
N GLY A 155 -0.38 -7.05 22.25
CA GLY A 155 -1.70 -6.94 21.61
C GLY A 155 -2.79 -6.48 22.57
N ASP A 156 -2.91 -7.12 23.73
CA ASP A 156 -3.94 -6.78 24.72
C ASP A 156 -3.75 -5.35 25.27
N THR A 157 -2.49 -4.94 25.52
CA THR A 157 -2.17 -3.59 25.99
C THR A 157 -2.52 -2.53 24.94
N LEU A 158 -2.13 -2.75 23.68
CA LEU A 158 -2.43 -1.80 22.60
C LEU A 158 -3.92 -1.70 22.31
N GLU A 159 -4.66 -2.80 22.43
CA GLU A 159 -6.10 -2.82 22.26
C GLU A 159 -6.82 -2.07 23.41
N GLN A 160 -6.39 -2.27 24.65
CA GLN A 160 -6.98 -1.60 25.83
C GLN A 160 -6.63 -0.10 25.91
N GLU A 161 -5.37 0.26 25.67
CA GLU A 161 -4.91 1.64 25.88
C GLU A 161 -5.13 2.54 24.67
N TYR A 162 -4.98 1.99 23.45
CA TYR A 162 -5.00 2.75 22.20
C TYR A 162 -6.11 2.32 21.23
N GLY A 163 -6.87 1.25 21.53
CA GLY A 163 -7.92 0.76 20.64
C GLY A 163 -7.41 0.03 19.38
N ILE A 164 -6.11 -0.30 19.35
CA ILE A 164 -5.49 -0.95 18.19
C ILE A 164 -5.65 -2.47 18.35
N ALA A 165 -6.58 -3.04 17.59
CA ALA A 165 -6.84 -4.47 17.63
C ALA A 165 -5.59 -5.29 17.23
N ARG A 166 -5.41 -6.45 17.87
CA ARG A 166 -4.27 -7.34 17.62
C ARG A 166 -4.01 -7.69 16.15
N ARG A 167 -5.04 -7.68 15.29
CA ARG A 167 -4.94 -7.97 13.85
C ARG A 167 -4.06 -6.99 13.05
N TYR A 168 -3.86 -5.77 13.57
CA TYR A 168 -3.01 -4.75 12.93
C TYR A 168 -1.53 -4.94 13.25
N LEU A 169 -1.20 -5.81 14.21
CA LEU A 169 0.17 -6.08 14.61
C LEU A 169 0.71 -7.23 13.75
N SER A 170 1.65 -6.94 12.86
CA SER A 170 2.38 -7.98 12.13
C SER A 170 3.32 -8.74 13.05
N GLY A 171 3.93 -8.06 14.03
CA GLY A 171 4.98 -8.60 14.90
C GLY A 171 6.31 -8.85 14.21
N ILE A 172 6.46 -8.40 12.96
CA ILE A 172 7.64 -8.66 12.14
C ILE A 172 8.33 -7.32 11.89
N MET A 173 9.46 -7.13 12.55
CA MET A 173 10.38 -6.02 12.28
C MET A 173 11.21 -6.33 11.03
N SER A 174 11.46 -5.31 10.21
CA SER A 174 12.41 -5.47 9.11
C SER A 174 13.83 -5.74 9.64
N PRO A 175 14.74 -6.35 8.85
CA PRO A 175 16.14 -6.48 9.25
C PRO A 175 16.78 -5.13 9.62
N TRP A 176 16.38 -4.04 8.96
CA TRP A 176 16.79 -2.68 9.29
C TRP A 176 16.31 -2.26 10.69
N ALA A 177 15.03 -2.47 11.01
CA ALA A 177 14.48 -2.12 12.33
C ALA A 177 15.10 -2.97 13.45
N VAL A 178 15.36 -4.26 13.19
CA VAL A 178 16.08 -5.13 14.14
C VAL A 178 17.47 -4.60 14.44
N LYS A 179 18.20 -4.11 13.42
CA LYS A 179 19.52 -3.49 13.61
C LYS A 179 19.42 -2.21 14.44
N ARG A 180 18.49 -1.30 14.09
CA ARG A 180 18.25 -0.05 14.82
C ARG A 180 17.87 -0.31 16.29
N LEU A 181 17.02 -1.30 16.55
CA LEU A 181 16.62 -1.67 17.91
C LEU A 181 17.82 -2.09 18.77
N ARG A 182 18.79 -2.82 18.20
CA ARG A 182 20.04 -3.17 18.90
C ARG A 182 20.91 -1.94 19.15
N GLU A 183 21.00 -1.03 18.18
CA GLU A 183 21.74 0.24 18.32
C GLU A 183 21.12 1.14 19.39
N PHE A 184 19.81 1.06 19.59
CA PHE A 184 19.08 1.77 20.65
C PHE A 184 19.04 1.01 21.98
N ASP A 185 19.79 -0.09 22.14
CA ASP A 185 19.80 -0.92 23.34
C ASP A 185 18.40 -1.40 23.78
N GLY A 186 17.52 -1.65 22.80
CA GLY A 186 16.14 -2.08 23.03
C GLY A 186 15.16 -0.95 23.33
N ASP A 187 15.59 0.31 23.41
CA ASP A 187 14.72 1.45 23.66
C ASP A 187 13.96 1.87 22.41
N ILE A 188 12.69 1.46 22.33
CA ILE A 188 11.82 1.76 21.20
C ILE A 188 11.41 3.24 21.12
N SER A 189 11.59 4.02 22.21
CA SER A 189 11.24 5.45 22.22
C SER A 189 12.15 6.30 21.34
N GLN A 190 13.33 5.78 20.99
CA GLN A 190 14.26 6.40 20.05
C GLN A 190 13.79 6.31 18.59
N PHE A 191 12.85 5.40 18.28
CA PHE A 191 12.23 5.40 16.96
C PHE A 191 11.36 6.64 16.78
N ARG A 192 11.53 7.26 15.61
CA ARG A 192 10.67 8.35 15.13
C ARG A 192 9.75 7.82 14.06
N VAL A 193 8.56 8.40 13.96
CA VAL A 193 7.56 8.07 12.95
C VAL A 193 7.43 9.26 12.01
N VAL A 194 7.35 8.98 10.71
CA VAL A 194 7.09 9.99 9.69
C VAL A 194 5.76 9.74 9.01
N ARG A 195 4.99 10.81 8.82
CA ARG A 195 3.81 10.82 7.96
C ARG A 195 4.26 10.96 6.51
N LEU A 196 3.99 9.97 5.67
CA LEU A 196 4.32 9.95 4.25
C LEU A 196 3.04 9.93 3.41
N ASN A 197 2.97 10.73 2.35
CA ASN A 197 1.90 10.62 1.38
C ASN A 197 2.34 9.62 0.28
N PRO A 198 1.60 8.50 0.08
CA PRO A 198 1.85 7.60 -1.04
C PRO A 198 1.93 8.39 -2.35
N SER A 199 2.84 7.96 -3.24
CA SER A 199 3.09 8.70 -4.46
C SER A 199 3.63 7.79 -5.55
N VAL A 200 2.95 7.78 -6.70
CA VAL A 200 3.43 7.12 -7.93
C VAL A 200 4.73 7.76 -8.41
N LEU A 201 4.78 9.10 -8.42
CA LEU A 201 5.92 9.85 -8.95
C LEU A 201 7.18 9.69 -8.09
N ARG A 202 7.03 9.67 -6.77
CA ARG A 202 8.16 9.49 -5.83
C ARG A 202 8.45 8.02 -5.51
N GLN A 203 7.63 7.09 -6.00
CA GLN A 203 7.67 5.67 -5.68
C GLN A 203 7.62 5.39 -4.16
N VAL A 204 6.74 6.10 -3.46
CA VAL A 204 6.52 5.92 -2.01
C VAL A 204 5.22 5.16 -1.81
N ALA A 205 5.28 3.96 -1.26
CA ALA A 205 4.16 3.02 -1.08
C ALA A 205 3.42 2.63 -2.37
N ILE A 206 3.78 3.19 -3.53
CA ILE A 206 3.22 2.83 -4.82
C ILE A 206 4.38 2.60 -5.78
N ALA A 207 4.45 1.39 -6.34
CA ALA A 207 5.47 1.05 -7.31
C ALA A 207 4.87 0.28 -8.49
N LYS A 208 5.61 0.29 -9.60
CA LYS A 208 5.30 -0.44 -10.81
C LYS A 208 6.51 -1.26 -11.22
N THR A 209 6.30 -2.53 -11.52
CA THR A 209 7.31 -3.42 -12.05
C THR A 209 6.79 -4.01 -13.35
N GLU A 210 7.65 -3.98 -14.38
CA GLU A 210 7.37 -4.52 -15.70
C GLU A 210 8.36 -5.65 -16.00
N PRO A 211 8.00 -6.63 -16.84
CA PRO A 211 8.92 -7.65 -17.29
C PRO A 211 10.02 -7.01 -18.15
N GLY A 212 11.27 -7.25 -17.78
CA GLY A 212 12.42 -7.00 -18.64
C GLY A 212 12.60 -8.11 -19.68
N ASP A 213 13.63 -7.98 -20.51
CA ASP A 213 14.06 -9.06 -21.41
C ASP A 213 14.48 -10.30 -20.59
N GLU A 214 14.06 -11.50 -20.99
CA GLU A 214 14.38 -12.77 -20.31
C GLU A 214 15.88 -12.92 -20.01
N ASN A 215 16.75 -12.37 -20.86
CA ASN A 215 18.20 -12.49 -20.73
C ASN A 215 18.83 -11.51 -19.74
N ASN A 216 18.13 -10.43 -19.38
CA ASN A 216 18.68 -9.33 -18.58
C ASN A 216 17.78 -8.92 -17.42
N GLN A 217 16.77 -9.72 -17.11
CA GLN A 217 15.83 -9.44 -16.04
C GLN A 217 16.37 -9.89 -14.69
N ASP A 218 16.60 -8.91 -13.82
CA ASP A 218 17.10 -9.11 -12.47
C ASP A 218 15.93 -9.07 -11.46
N ILE A 219 15.89 -10.07 -10.58
CA ILE A 219 14.96 -10.16 -9.44
C ILE A 219 15.09 -8.92 -8.54
N SER A 220 16.23 -8.22 -8.59
CA SER A 220 16.45 -6.98 -7.85
C SER A 220 15.45 -5.86 -8.14
N SER A 221 14.79 -5.89 -9.30
CA SER A 221 13.66 -4.99 -9.61
C SER A 221 12.45 -5.20 -8.69
N LEU A 222 12.29 -6.41 -8.13
CA LEU A 222 11.18 -6.77 -7.25
C LEU A 222 11.59 -6.71 -5.77
N VAL A 223 12.76 -7.27 -5.42
CA VAL A 223 13.18 -7.44 -4.01
C VAL A 223 14.30 -6.50 -3.58
N GLY A 224 15.03 -5.88 -4.51
CA GLY A 224 16.26 -5.13 -4.22
C GLY A 224 17.53 -5.99 -4.36
N LYS A 225 18.68 -5.40 -4.03
CA LYS A 225 19.99 -6.09 -4.10
C LYS A 225 21.00 -5.46 -3.17
N VAL A 226 22.09 -6.17 -2.88
CA VAL A 226 23.23 -5.60 -2.17
C VAL A 226 23.86 -4.45 -2.97
N ASP A 227 24.12 -3.32 -2.32
CA ASP A 227 24.84 -2.19 -2.90
C ASP A 227 26.35 -2.36 -2.69
N ILE A 228 27.05 -2.71 -3.77
CA ILE A 228 28.50 -2.97 -3.76
C ILE A 228 29.28 -1.77 -3.20
N ARG A 229 28.79 -0.54 -3.40
CA ARG A 229 29.46 0.69 -2.92
C ARG A 229 29.43 0.81 -1.39
N LYS A 230 28.50 0.12 -0.73
CA LYS A 230 28.37 0.11 0.72
C LYS A 230 29.20 -0.98 1.39
N LEU A 231 29.74 -1.93 0.63
CA LEU A 231 30.53 -3.05 1.15
C LEU A 231 31.90 -2.64 1.73
N GLU A 232 32.36 -1.42 1.44
CA GLU A 232 33.52 -0.84 2.13
C GLU A 232 33.25 -0.56 3.61
N ARG A 233 31.98 -0.34 3.99
CA ARG A 233 31.58 0.07 5.35
C ARG A 233 30.74 -0.99 6.08
N TYR A 234 30.03 -1.82 5.33
CA TYR A 234 29.07 -2.78 5.87
C TYR A 234 29.34 -4.19 5.31
N ALA A 235 29.08 -5.22 6.10
CA ALA A 235 29.15 -6.60 5.62
C ALA A 235 28.05 -6.88 4.58
N GLN A 236 28.22 -7.92 3.76
CA GLN A 236 27.27 -8.25 2.69
C GLN A 236 25.87 -8.62 3.23
N ASP A 237 25.81 -9.22 4.40
CA ASP A 237 24.59 -9.61 5.12
C ASP A 237 24.02 -8.47 6.01
N ASP A 238 24.69 -7.31 6.05
CA ASP A 238 24.23 -6.16 6.82
C ASP A 238 23.00 -5.52 6.14
N PRO A 239 21.89 -5.28 6.88
CA PRO A 239 20.71 -4.61 6.36
C PRO A 239 20.99 -3.24 5.71
N ASP A 240 21.97 -2.48 6.17
CA ASP A 240 22.32 -1.18 5.61
C ASP A 240 23.09 -1.28 4.28
N ALA A 241 23.74 -2.42 4.00
CA ALA A 241 24.38 -2.72 2.72
C ALA A 241 23.37 -3.03 1.61
N TYR A 242 22.11 -3.33 1.97
CA TYR A 242 21.07 -3.66 1.01
C TYR A 242 20.43 -2.40 0.39
N SER A 243 20.23 -2.43 -0.92
CA SER A 243 19.44 -1.45 -1.68
C SER A 243 18.01 -1.97 -1.81
N TYR A 244 17.12 -1.42 -0.99
CA TYR A 244 15.68 -1.72 -0.97
C TYR A 244 14.92 -0.99 -2.09
N SER A 245 15.51 -0.90 -3.27
CA SER A 245 14.92 -0.25 -4.45
C SER A 245 13.95 -1.17 -5.21
N GLY A 246 13.66 -2.36 -4.68
CA GLY A 246 12.73 -3.31 -5.29
C GLY A 246 11.28 -2.87 -5.13
N GLY A 247 10.43 -3.22 -6.10
CA GLY A 247 9.01 -2.86 -6.10
C GLY A 247 8.27 -3.27 -4.83
N LEU A 248 8.56 -4.45 -4.26
CA LEU A 248 7.93 -4.90 -3.00
C LEU A 248 8.36 -4.07 -1.79
N CYS A 249 9.60 -3.58 -1.78
CA CYS A 249 10.11 -2.70 -0.73
C CYS A 249 9.46 -1.31 -0.81
N LEU A 250 9.44 -0.74 -2.01
CA LEU A 250 8.93 0.60 -2.26
C LEU A 250 7.41 0.67 -2.08
N ALA A 251 6.68 -0.36 -2.52
CA ALA A 251 5.23 -0.44 -2.43
C ALA A 251 4.70 -0.94 -1.08
N ASN A 252 5.57 -1.21 -0.10
CA ASN A 252 5.11 -1.64 1.21
C ASN A 252 4.19 -0.59 1.84
N GLN A 253 3.18 -1.05 2.57
CA GLN A 253 2.02 -0.26 2.98
C GLN A 253 1.28 0.42 1.80
N GLY A 254 1.26 -0.14 0.59
CA GLY A 254 0.44 0.44 -0.49
C GLY A 254 0.17 -0.54 -1.64
N LEU A 255 0.56 -0.18 -2.86
CA LEU A 255 0.18 -0.90 -4.08
C LEU A 255 1.38 -1.13 -5.01
N LEU A 256 1.64 -2.41 -5.33
CA LEU A 256 2.56 -2.80 -6.39
C LEU A 256 1.76 -3.24 -7.63
N GLU A 257 1.96 -2.56 -8.75
CA GLU A 257 1.49 -3.05 -10.05
C GLU A 257 2.57 -3.91 -10.70
N PHE A 258 2.31 -5.21 -10.87
CA PHE A 258 3.15 -6.09 -11.67
C PHE A 258 2.53 -6.29 -13.05
N VAL A 259 2.97 -5.48 -14.02
CA VAL A 259 2.49 -5.53 -15.39
C VAL A 259 2.94 -6.82 -16.05
N GLU A 260 2.07 -7.47 -16.83
CA GLU A 260 2.41 -8.64 -17.65
C GLU A 260 3.21 -9.73 -16.91
N MET A 261 2.90 -9.97 -15.63
CA MET A 261 3.62 -10.90 -14.74
C MET A 261 3.91 -12.27 -15.36
N PHE A 262 3.02 -12.80 -16.22
CA PHE A 262 3.20 -14.10 -16.88
C PHE A 262 4.24 -14.12 -18.01
N LYS A 263 4.72 -12.96 -18.46
CA LYS A 263 5.88 -12.87 -19.36
C LYS A 263 7.20 -12.87 -18.59
N ALA A 264 7.17 -12.72 -17.26
CA ALA A 264 8.38 -12.75 -16.46
C ALA A 264 8.88 -14.20 -16.30
N PRO A 265 10.21 -14.41 -16.25
CA PRO A 265 10.78 -15.72 -15.94
C PRO A 265 10.30 -16.25 -14.58
N ILE A 266 10.08 -17.56 -14.47
CA ILE A 266 9.57 -18.22 -13.25
C ILE A 266 10.36 -17.83 -11.99
N LYS A 267 11.69 -17.69 -12.12
CA LYS A 267 12.57 -17.28 -11.01
C LYS A 267 12.20 -15.93 -10.39
N MET A 268 11.64 -15.02 -11.17
CA MET A 268 11.17 -13.72 -10.69
C MET A 268 9.86 -13.83 -9.90
N LEU A 269 9.09 -14.90 -10.11
CA LEU A 269 7.83 -15.12 -9.41
C LEU A 269 8.03 -15.80 -8.05
N HIS A 270 9.17 -16.46 -7.82
CA HIS A 270 9.45 -17.15 -6.55
C HIS A 270 9.30 -16.26 -5.31
N PRO A 271 9.79 -15.00 -5.28
CA PRO A 271 9.60 -14.12 -4.12
C PRO A 271 8.12 -13.86 -3.78
N LEU A 272 7.20 -13.98 -4.75
CA LEU A 272 5.77 -13.77 -4.53
C LEU A 272 5.13 -14.88 -3.70
N LEU A 273 5.73 -16.07 -3.62
CA LEU A 273 5.23 -17.18 -2.79
C LEU A 273 5.28 -16.86 -1.29
N THR A 274 6.19 -15.98 -0.91
CA THR A 274 6.40 -15.55 0.49
C THR A 274 6.08 -14.07 0.70
N ALA A 275 5.60 -13.38 -0.34
CA ALA A 275 5.22 -11.97 -0.26
C ALA A 275 3.79 -11.88 0.31
N THR A 276 3.68 -11.85 1.64
CA THR A 276 2.42 -11.67 2.38
C THR A 276 2.62 -10.77 3.57
#